data_AF-U2QCR5-F1
#
_entry.id   AF-U2QCR5-F1
#
_cell.length_a   1.000
_cell.length_b   1.000
_cell.length_c   1.000
_cell.angle_alpha   90.00
_cell.angle_beta   90.00
_cell.angle_gamma   90.00
#
_symmetry.space_group_name_H-M   'P 1'
#
loop_
_entity.id
_entity.type
_entity.pdbx_description
1 polymer ?
#
loop_
_entity_poly.entity_id
_entity_poly.type
_entity_poly.pdbx_seq_one_letter_code
_entity_poly.pdbx_strand_id
1 'polypeptide(L)' 'MPTKKIPLSDIDYIEFYCSRFRNSCRGLIKIHTIYSKVVKRFFQTSKFTFFVTEQMVLDEINKLTPILKEYSIPYTINYN' A
#
# COMPACT_ATOMS: atom_id res chain seq x y z
N MET A 1 9.76 -8.93 -14.49
CA MET A 1 8.50 -9.51 -15.00
C MET A 1 7.46 -8.41 -15.02
N PRO A 2 6.63 -8.30 -16.08
CA PRO A 2 5.55 -7.32 -16.11
C PRO A 2 4.60 -7.57 -14.92
N THR A 3 4.37 -6.53 -14.12
CA THR A 3 3.45 -6.60 -12.99
C THR A 3 2.06 -6.81 -13.56
N LYS A 4 1.50 -8.02 -13.39
CA LYS A 4 0.12 -8.31 -13.80
C LYS A 4 -0.80 -7.31 -13.08
N LYS A 5 -1.50 -6.47 -13.85
CA LYS A 5 -2.45 -5.49 -13.32
C LYS A 5 -3.56 -6.25 -12.60
N ILE A 6 -3.99 -5.74 -11.44
CA ILE A 6 -5.11 -6.28 -10.67
C ILE A 6 -6.31 -5.39 -11.00
N PRO A 7 -7.41 -5.95 -11.55
CA PRO A 7 -8.65 -5.19 -11.73
C PRO A 7 -9.17 -4.69 -10.39
N LEU A 8 -9.69 -3.46 -10.34
CA LEU A 8 -10.25 -2.89 -9.11
C LEU A 8 -11.45 -3.70 -8.60
N SER A 9 -12.24 -4.27 -9.50
CA SER A 9 -13.38 -5.16 -9.18
C SER A 9 -12.98 -6.45 -8.47
N ASP A 10 -11.73 -6.88 -8.62
CA ASP A 10 -11.25 -8.13 -8.04
C ASP A 10 -10.67 -7.90 -6.63
N ILE A 11 -10.59 -6.65 -6.19
CA ILE A 11 -10.08 -6.26 -4.87
C ILE A 11 -11.22 -6.36 -3.87
N ASP A 12 -11.04 -7.21 -2.88
CA ASP A 12 -11.95 -7.33 -1.74
C ASP A 12 -11.59 -6.28 -0.68
N TYR A 13 -10.31 -6.24 -0.30
CA TYR A 13 -9.85 -5.39 0.80
C TYR A 13 -8.34 -5.11 0.69
N ILE A 14 -7.90 -3.95 1.20
CA ILE A 14 -6.49 -3.55 1.18
C ILE A 14 -5.97 -3.27 2.59
N GLU A 15 -4.79 -3.80 2.89
CA GLU A 15 -4.05 -3.44 4.10
C GLU A 15 -2.79 -2.68 3.75
N PHE A 16 -2.67 -1.49 4.33
CA PHE A 16 -1.44 -0.73 4.33
C PHE A 16 -0.66 -1.02 5.60
N TYR A 17 0.64 -1.27 5.46
CA TYR A 17 1.56 -1.43 6.57
C TYR A 17 2.68 -0.40 6.43
N CYS A 18 2.94 0.30 7.52
CA CYS A 18 4.18 1.02 7.70
C CYS A 18 5.04 0.22 8.67
N SER A 19 6.13 -0.35 8.18
CA SER A 19 7.05 -1.13 9.02
C SER A 19 8.38 -0.42 9.15
N ARG A 20 8.83 -0.21 10.38
CA ARG A 20 10.16 0.33 10.67
C ARG A 20 11.23 -0.75 10.47
N PHE A 21 12.16 -0.50 9.57
CA PHE A 21 13.32 -1.35 9.31
C PHE A 21 14.61 -0.57 9.56
N ARG A 22 15.26 -0.85 10.69
CA ARG A 22 16.45 -0.13 11.18
C ARG A 22 16.18 1.38 11.28
N ASN A 23 16.92 2.20 10.53
CA ASN A 23 16.81 3.66 10.51
C ASN A 23 15.85 4.17 9.42
N SER A 24 15.09 3.28 8.78
CA SER A 24 14.18 3.61 7.68
C SER A 24 12.81 2.98 7.89
N CYS A 25 11.77 3.54 7.29
CA CYS A 25 10.45 2.92 7.19
C CYS A 25 10.24 2.33 5.80
N ARG A 26 9.40 1.31 5.71
CA ARG A 26 8.98 0.71 4.45
C ARG A 26 7.47 0.62 4.41
N GLY A 27 6.91 1.09 3.30
CA GLY A 27 5.50 0.92 2.96
C GLY A 27 5.26 -0.43 2.30
N LEU A 28 4.32 -1.20 2.82
CA LEU A 28 3.83 -2.44 2.22
C LEU A 28 2.33 -2.34 2.02
N ILE A 29 1.86 -2.75 0.84
CA ILE A 29 0.46 -2.94 0.52
C ILE A 29 0.22 -4.44 0.40
N LYS A 30 -0.78 -4.94 1.12
CA LYS A 30 -1.37 -6.26 0.88
C LYS A 30 -2.74 -6.05 0.27
N ILE A 31 -2.92 -6.61 -0.92
CA ILE A 31 -4.18 -6.57 -1.66
C ILE A 31 -4.81 -7.94 -1.51
N HIS A 32 -5.93 -8.01 -0.79
CA HIS A 32 -6.75 -9.19 -0.69
C HIS A 32 -7.75 -9.17 -1.84
N THR A 33 -7.71 -10.21 -2.66
CA THR A 33 -8.67 -10.36 -3.77
C THR A 33 -9.85 -11.21 -3.33
N ILE A 34 -10.99 -11.06 -4.01
CA ILE A 34 -12.20 -11.86 -3.80
C ILE A 34 -11.96 -13.38 -3.92
N TYR A 35 -10.92 -13.78 -4.63
CA TYR A 35 -10.50 -15.18 -4.81
C TYR A 35 -9.56 -15.68 -3.69
N SER A 36 -9.54 -15.02 -2.53
CA SER A 36 -8.68 -15.32 -1.37
C SER A 36 -7.17 -15.28 -1.64
N LYS A 37 -6.74 -14.74 -2.79
CA LYS A 37 -5.33 -14.52 -3.10
C LYS A 37 -4.87 -13.22 -2.47
N VAL A 38 -3.69 -13.25 -1.85
CA VAL A 38 -3.04 -12.07 -1.27
C VAL A 38 -1.86 -11.65 -2.12
N VAL A 39 -1.91 -10.44 -2.68
CA VAL A 39 -0.80 -9.86 -3.43
C VAL A 39 -0.08 -8.84 -2.56
N LYS A 40 1.22 -9.06 -2.35
CA LYS A 40 2.08 -8.16 -1.56
C LYS A 40 2.91 -7.28 -2.50
N ARG A 41 2.92 -5.98 -2.24
CA ARG A 41 3.70 -4.99 -3.00
C ARG A 41 4.31 -3.97 -2.05
N PHE A 42 5.62 -3.79 -2.16
CA PHE A 42 6.27 -2.62 -1.56
C PHE A 42 6.09 -1.43 -2.48
N PHE A 43 5.87 -0.26 -1.92
CA PHE A 43 5.80 0.98 -2.68
C PHE A 43 6.97 1.89 -2.33
N GLN A 44 7.44 2.59 -3.35
CA GLN A 44 8.51 3.57 -3.23
C GLN A 44 7.89 4.93 -2.96
N THR A 45 8.52 5.71 -2.08
CA THR A 45 8.13 7.10 -1.86
C THR A 45 8.57 7.97 -3.04
N SER A 46 7.76 8.96 -3.39
CA SER A 46 8.02 9.89 -4.49
C SER A 46 9.29 10.74 -4.34
N LYS A 47 9.84 10.83 -3.12
CA LYS A 47 11.14 11.49 -2.86
C LYS A 47 12.28 10.47 -2.90
N PHE A 48 13.36 10.83 -3.59
CA PHE A 48 14.58 10.03 -3.65
C PHE A 48 15.42 10.29 -2.39
N THR A 49 15.26 9.45 -1.36
CA THR A 49 15.96 9.60 -0.08
C THR A 49 16.60 8.28 0.35
N PHE A 50 17.74 8.37 1.04
CA PHE A 50 18.40 7.20 1.64
C PHE A 50 17.63 6.64 2.84
N PHE A 51 16.90 7.51 3.54
CA PHE A 51 16.07 7.16 4.69
C PHE A 51 14.63 7.62 4.44
N VAL A 52 13.72 6.67 4.39
CA VAL A 52 12.28 6.91 4.30
C VAL A 52 11.73 7.05 5.71
N THR A 53 10.97 8.11 5.98
CA THR A 53 10.29 8.30 7.27
C THR A 53 8.87 7.73 7.21
N GLU A 54 8.27 7.49 8.37
CA GLU A 54 6.87 7.06 8.47
C GLU A 54 5.91 8.04 7.80
N GLN A 55 6.12 9.35 8.00
CA GLN A 55 5.31 10.38 7.36
C GLN A 55 5.32 10.27 5.83
N MET A 56 6.49 9.99 5.24
CA MET A 56 6.58 9.83 3.78
C MET A 56 5.79 8.61 3.30
N VAL A 57 5.74 7.53 4.08
CA VAL A 57 4.92 6.35 3.76
C VAL A 57 3.43 6.69 3.85
N LEU A 58 3.03 7.42 4.90
CA LEU A 58 1.65 7.87 5.08
C LEU A 58 1.20 8.84 3.98
N ASP A 59 2.07 9.73 3.53
CA ASP A 59 1.79 10.64 2.43
C ASP A 59 1.49 9.89 1.13
N GLU A 60 2.21 8.80 0.82
CA GLU A 60 1.90 7.97 -0.35
C GLU A 60 0.59 7.20 -0.20
N ILE A 61 0.28 6.70 1.01
CA ILE A 61 -1.01 6.06 1.29
C ILE A 61 -2.13 7.08 1.06
N ASN A 62 -1.96 8.31 1.56
CA ASN A 62 -2.90 9.41 1.41
C ASN A 62 -3.19 9.78 -0.05
N LYS A 63 -2.24 9.57 -0.97
CA LYS A 63 -2.47 9.76 -2.41
C LYS A 63 -3.35 8.69 -3.03
N LEU A 64 -3.37 7.48 -2.47
CA LEU A 64 -4.20 6.37 -2.95
C LEU A 64 -5.61 6.41 -2.37
N THR A 65 -5.78 7.00 -1.20
CA THR A 65 -7.05 7.10 -0.48
C THR A 65 -8.23 7.64 -1.30
N PRO A 66 -8.07 8.68 -2.15
CA PRO A 66 -9.16 9.17 -2.99
C PRO A 66 -9.70 8.10 -3.95
N ILE A 67 -8.81 7.33 -4.57
CA ILE A 67 -9.18 6.23 -5.48
C ILE A 67 -9.92 5.15 -4.68
N LEU A 68 -9.40 4.76 -3.51
CA LEU A 68 -10.05 3.74 -2.70
C LEU A 68 -11.47 4.15 -2.28
N LYS A 69 -11.66 5.43 -1.94
CA LYS A 69 -12.97 5.99 -1.63
C LYS A 69 -13.90 6.03 -2.83
N GLU A 70 -13.40 6.45 -4.00
CA GLU A 70 -14.15 6.51 -5.25
C GLU A 70 -14.73 5.14 -5.61
N TYR A 71 -13.93 4.08 -5.48
CA TYR A 71 -14.33 2.70 -5.79
C TYR A 71 -14.94 1.95 -4.60
N SER A 72 -15.18 2.62 -3.47
CA SER A 72 -15.68 2.00 -2.22
C SER A 72 -14.88 0.78 -1.76
N ILE A 73 -13.56 0.78 -2.02
CA ILE A 73 -12.67 -0.30 -1.64
C ILE A 73 -12.31 -0.13 -0.15
N PRO A 74 -12.65 -1.11 0.71
CA PRO A 74 -12.32 -1.03 2.12
C PRO A 74 -10.80 -1.17 2.30
N TYR A 75 -10.25 -0.39 3.24
CA TYR A 75 -8.84 -0.46 3.58
C TYR A 75 -8.57 -0.18 5.06
N THR A 76 -7.47 -0.73 5.59
CA THR A 76 -6.91 -0.30 6.87
C THR A 76 -5.45 0.13 6.75
N ILE A 77 -5.03 0.93 7.72
CA ILE A 77 -3.64 1.35 7.89
C ILE A 77 -3.17 0.78 9.21
N ASN A 78 -2.25 -0.18 9.15
CA ASN A 78 -1.63 -0.82 10.30
C ASN A 78 -0.27 -0.19 10.56
N TYR A 79 -0.10 0.29 11.79
CA TYR A 79 1.15 0.81 12.33
C TYR A 79 1.79 -0.31 13.15
N ASN A 80 3.02 -0.70 12.82
CA ASN A 80 3.70 -1.81 13.47
C ASN A 80 5.12 -1.45 13.89
#